data_AF-A0A661HWG4-F1
#
_entry.id   AF-A0A661HWG4-F1
#
_cell.length_a   1.000
_cell.length_b   1.000
_cell.length_c   1.000
_cell.angle_alpha   90.00
_cell.angle_beta   90.00
_cell.angle_gamma   90.00
#
_symmetry.space_group_name_H-M   'P 1'
#
loop_
_entity.id
_entity.type
_entity.pdbx_description
1 polymer ?
#
loop_
_entity_poly.entity_id
_entity_poly.type
_entity_poly.pdbx_seq_one_letter_code
_entity_poly.pdbx_strand_id
1 'polypeptide(L)'
;EVEKPKNFKLPKMDFLKKAPKASKKINEVEIDRKIGELLDKLGRFKIEGDVVRTYSGPLVTTFEFKPAPNVKVSKILGLQDDLAMALSAETIRIQAPIPGRDVVGIEIPNETFDTIYLRTILESNLFKESKSPLTIALGKDIVGKPFITDLKKLPHLLIAGTTGSGKSVGINAMLLSLLYRNDPDHLKLMLIDPKMLEFSIYNDIPHLLTPVIIEPKKAIAALANMVYEMERRYKMMADNKVKNIDNYNEKMKKTAGESMPFIVIVIDELADLMMNGGKEVEYSIARLAQMARASGIHLVVATQRPSVDVVTGLIKANLPSRLSYRVGQRIDSKVILDAMGAESLLGRGDALFTPPGSTGLVRLHAPWNTEEEIEEVVEFLKAQREPSYDESYLEAGGSNSSGTKGQKTDDLDPLYSQAKEVILGDKKTSISYLQRKLQIGYNRSANIIEQLQVNGVLSAPNNKGNREIL
;
A
#
# COMPACT_ATOMS: atom_id res chain seq x y z
N GLU A 1 9.66 3.66 23.96
CA GLU A 1 8.37 2.95 23.86
C GLU A 1 7.47 3.71 22.91
N VAL A 2 6.46 3.05 22.33
CA VAL A 2 5.34 3.76 21.72
C VAL A 2 4.61 4.52 22.83
N GLU A 3 4.32 5.79 22.61
CA GLU A 3 3.63 6.60 23.63
C GLU A 3 2.24 6.04 23.87
N LYS A 4 1.86 5.86 25.14
CA LYS A 4 0.51 5.41 25.47
C LYS A 4 -0.50 6.51 25.11
N PRO A 5 -1.61 6.18 24.44
CA PRO A 5 -2.56 7.19 24.04
C PRO A 5 -3.14 7.95 25.24
N LYS A 6 -3.32 9.26 25.10
CA LYS A 6 -4.07 10.07 26.05
C LYS A 6 -5.54 10.03 25.63
N ASN A 7 -6.42 9.50 26.48
CA ASN A 7 -7.87 9.40 26.22
C ASN A 7 -8.28 8.45 25.08
N PHE A 8 -7.49 7.41 24.82
CA PHE A 8 -7.84 6.33 23.90
C PHE A 8 -7.30 5.00 24.42
N LYS A 9 -8.04 3.90 24.24
CA LYS A 9 -7.60 2.56 24.59
C LYS A 9 -7.37 1.76 23.32
N LEU A 10 -6.19 1.15 23.23
CA LEU A 10 -5.88 0.24 22.13
C LEU A 10 -6.70 -1.06 22.26
N PRO A 11 -7.02 -1.73 21.14
CA PRO A 11 -7.72 -3.02 21.15
C PRO A 11 -7.04 -4.08 22.02
N LYS A 12 -7.84 -4.97 22.60
CA LYS A 12 -7.33 -6.09 23.42
C LYS A 12 -6.96 -7.25 22.52
N MET A 13 -5.86 -7.95 22.86
CA MET A 13 -5.44 -9.15 22.12
C MET A 13 -6.46 -10.29 22.16
N ASP A 14 -7.41 -10.26 23.11
CA ASP A 14 -8.46 -11.26 23.23
C ASP A 14 -9.58 -11.13 22.20
N PHE A 15 -9.64 -10.03 21.45
CA PHE A 15 -10.49 -9.92 20.25
C PHE A 15 -9.95 -10.75 19.09
N LEU A 16 -8.69 -11.21 19.17
CA LEU A 16 -8.08 -12.10 18.19
C LEU A 16 -8.04 -13.55 18.69
N LYS A 17 -8.28 -14.47 17.76
CA LYS A 17 -8.26 -15.92 18.01
C LYS A 17 -6.85 -16.39 18.36
N LYS A 18 -6.76 -17.19 19.42
CA LYS A 18 -5.52 -17.92 19.75
C LYS A 18 -5.32 -19.06 18.77
N ALA A 19 -4.06 -19.33 18.45
CA ALA A 19 -3.71 -20.57 17.77
C ALA A 19 -4.14 -21.77 18.64
N PRO A 20 -4.74 -22.82 18.04
CA PRO A 20 -5.04 -24.06 18.74
C PRO A 20 -3.76 -24.63 19.38
N LYS A 21 -3.88 -25.24 20.56
CA LYS A 21 -2.74 -25.84 21.30
C LYS A 21 -2.17 -27.11 20.65
N ALA A 22 -2.59 -27.46 19.43
CA ALA A 22 -2.16 -28.69 18.78
C ALA A 22 -0.68 -28.59 18.40
N SER A 23 0.18 -29.33 19.12
CA SER A 23 1.56 -29.56 18.71
C SER A 23 1.53 -30.49 17.50
N LYS A 24 1.57 -29.97 16.28
CA LYS A 24 1.99 -30.82 15.16
C LYS A 24 3.46 -31.17 15.40
N LYS A 25 3.71 -32.37 15.89
CA LYS A 25 5.05 -32.94 15.91
C LYS A 25 5.50 -33.06 14.46
N ILE A 26 6.72 -32.61 14.18
CA ILE A 26 7.39 -32.84 12.90
C ILE A 26 7.40 -34.35 12.67
N ASN A 27 6.84 -34.80 11.54
CA ASN A 27 6.81 -36.21 11.18
C ASN A 27 8.14 -36.58 10.53
N GLU A 28 9.12 -36.99 11.33
CA GLU A 28 10.46 -37.37 10.84
C GLU A 28 10.39 -38.46 9.76
N VAL A 29 9.46 -39.41 9.90
CA VAL A 29 9.25 -40.49 8.91
C VAL A 29 8.80 -39.92 7.55
N GLU A 30 7.97 -38.89 7.54
CA GLU A 30 7.55 -38.22 6.30
C GLU A 30 8.71 -37.48 5.64
N ILE A 31 9.56 -36.82 6.44
CA ILE A 31 10.73 -36.11 5.95
C ILE A 31 11.71 -37.09 5.30
N ASP A 32 12.03 -38.19 5.98
CA ASP A 32 12.95 -39.21 5.46
C ASP A 32 12.43 -39.83 4.15
N ARG A 33 11.12 -40.10 4.07
CA ARG A 33 10.48 -40.55 2.83
C ARG A 33 10.66 -39.53 1.71
N LYS A 34 10.39 -38.24 1.97
CA LYS A 34 10.54 -37.15 0.99
C LYS A 34 11.99 -36.97 0.54
N ILE A 35 12.97 -37.14 1.44
CA ILE A 35 14.40 -37.12 1.08
C ILE A 35 14.71 -38.25 0.09
N GLY A 36 14.31 -39.48 0.42
CA GLY A 36 14.53 -40.64 -0.46
C GLY A 36 13.91 -40.48 -1.84
N GLU A 37 12.66 -40.02 -1.89
CA GLU A 37 11.98 -39.71 -3.14
C GLU A 37 12.69 -38.61 -3.94
N LEU A 38 13.05 -37.49 -3.29
CA LEU A 38 13.74 -36.38 -3.93
C LEU A 38 15.08 -36.83 -4.54
N LEU A 39 15.89 -37.60 -3.79
CA LEU A 39 17.19 -38.07 -4.26
C LEU A 39 17.07 -39.10 -5.40
N ASP A 40 16.13 -40.06 -5.31
CA ASP A 40 15.87 -41.01 -6.39
C ASP A 40 15.48 -40.27 -7.68
N LYS A 41 14.60 -39.27 -7.58
CA LYS A 41 14.18 -38.48 -8.76
C LYS A 41 15.33 -37.67 -9.34
N LEU A 42 16.07 -36.93 -8.53
CA LEU A 42 17.24 -36.18 -9.00
C LEU A 42 18.27 -37.10 -9.67
N GLY A 43 18.50 -38.28 -9.10
CA GLY A 43 19.36 -39.32 -9.66
C GLY A 43 18.93 -39.77 -11.07
N ARG A 44 17.63 -39.96 -11.30
CA ARG A 44 17.09 -40.31 -12.64
C ARG A 44 17.34 -39.22 -13.68
N PHE A 45 17.40 -37.95 -13.28
CA PHE A 45 17.79 -36.84 -14.15
C PHE A 45 19.31 -36.66 -14.26
N LYS A 46 20.11 -37.59 -13.74
CA LYS A 46 21.58 -37.51 -13.65
C LYS A 46 22.02 -36.25 -12.91
N ILE A 47 21.38 -35.98 -11.77
CA ILE A 47 21.74 -34.94 -10.83
C ILE A 47 22.15 -35.64 -9.54
N GLU A 48 23.46 -35.71 -9.33
CA GLU A 48 24.05 -36.28 -8.13
C GLU A 48 24.21 -35.20 -7.06
N GLY A 49 24.09 -35.61 -5.79
CA GLY A 49 24.21 -34.75 -4.63
C GLY A 49 23.51 -35.36 -3.43
N ASP A 50 23.41 -34.60 -2.35
CA ASP A 50 22.79 -35.07 -1.11
C ASP A 50 22.02 -33.95 -0.39
N VAL A 51 21.06 -34.31 0.46
CA VAL A 51 20.35 -33.36 1.32
C VAL A 51 21.13 -33.19 2.61
N VAL A 52 21.69 -31.99 2.82
CA VAL A 52 22.55 -31.73 3.99
C VAL A 52 21.76 -31.27 5.22
N ARG A 53 20.59 -30.64 5.02
CA ARG A 53 19.71 -30.15 6.09
C ARG A 53 18.27 -30.08 5.62
N THR A 54 17.36 -30.15 6.59
CA THR A 54 15.93 -29.94 6.40
C THR A 54 15.39 -28.93 7.42
N TYR A 55 14.42 -28.12 6.98
CA TYR A 55 13.69 -27.20 7.86
C TYR A 55 12.20 -27.35 7.59
N SER A 56 11.45 -27.76 8.60
CA SER A 56 9.99 -27.84 8.52
C SER A 56 9.36 -26.52 8.95
N GLY A 57 8.64 -25.92 8.02
CA GLY A 57 7.88 -24.69 8.21
C GLY A 57 6.38 -24.91 8.32
N PRO A 58 5.60 -23.82 8.47
CA PRO A 58 4.14 -23.88 8.55
C PRO A 58 3.46 -24.43 7.28
N LEU A 59 3.95 -24.05 6.08
CA LEU A 59 3.33 -24.43 4.80
C LEU A 59 4.23 -25.36 3.96
N VAL A 60 5.55 -25.21 4.08
CA VAL A 60 6.54 -25.94 3.28
C VAL A 60 7.63 -26.51 4.15
N THR A 61 8.28 -27.56 3.66
CA THR A 61 9.54 -28.07 4.19
C THR A 61 10.63 -27.77 3.17
N THR A 62 11.72 -27.13 3.63
CA THR A 62 12.87 -26.79 2.81
C THR A 62 13.93 -27.88 2.94
N PHE A 63 14.32 -28.48 1.82
CA PHE A 63 15.40 -29.44 1.70
C PHE A 63 16.62 -28.75 1.09
N GLU A 64 17.71 -28.68 1.85
CA GLU A 64 18.95 -28.09 1.35
C GLU A 64 19.77 -29.15 0.65
N PHE A 65 19.68 -29.13 -0.68
CA PHE A 65 20.39 -30.04 -1.56
C PHE A 65 21.76 -29.48 -1.93
N LYS A 66 22.81 -30.24 -1.66
CA LYS A 66 24.17 -29.94 -2.10
C LYS A 66 24.47 -30.75 -3.37
N PRO A 67 24.47 -30.10 -4.55
CA PRO A 67 24.79 -30.79 -5.79
C PRO A 67 26.27 -31.19 -5.86
N ALA A 68 26.56 -32.26 -6.59
CA ALA A 68 27.93 -32.62 -6.93
C ALA A 68 28.62 -31.53 -7.78
N PRO A 69 29.96 -31.37 -7.72
CA PRO A 69 30.67 -30.25 -8.36
C PRO A 69 30.48 -30.12 -9.88
N ASN A 70 30.13 -31.22 -10.55
CA ASN A 70 29.88 -31.31 -11.99
C ASN A 70 28.45 -30.91 -12.40
N VAL A 71 27.53 -30.71 -11.45
CA VAL A 71 26.13 -30.39 -11.73
C VAL A 71 25.94 -28.88 -11.87
N LYS A 72 25.43 -28.45 -13.03
CA LYS A 72 25.04 -27.05 -13.25
C LYS A 72 23.74 -26.72 -12.52
N VAL A 73 23.75 -25.62 -11.77
CA VAL A 73 22.56 -25.10 -11.05
C VAL A 73 21.36 -24.88 -11.97
N SER A 74 21.59 -24.39 -13.20
CA SER A 74 20.52 -24.18 -14.19
C SER A 74 19.78 -25.47 -14.55
N LYS A 75 20.44 -26.62 -14.48
CA LYS A 75 19.83 -27.93 -14.71
C LYS A 75 18.81 -28.26 -13.61
N ILE A 76 19.13 -27.92 -12.35
CA ILE A 76 18.24 -28.16 -11.20
C ILE A 76 17.02 -27.22 -11.30
N LEU A 77 17.25 -25.93 -11.59
CA LEU A 77 16.18 -24.95 -11.76
C LEU A 77 15.20 -25.32 -12.89
N GLY A 78 15.70 -25.92 -13.97
CA GLY A 78 14.88 -26.37 -15.10
C GLY A 78 13.95 -27.54 -14.80
N LEU A 79 14.16 -28.27 -13.69
CA LEU A 79 13.38 -29.45 -13.31
C LEU A 79 12.26 -29.13 -12.31
N GLN A 80 11.97 -27.85 -12.03
CA GLN A 80 10.98 -27.47 -11.03
C GLN A 80 9.62 -28.15 -11.26
N ASP A 81 9.11 -28.08 -12.49
CA ASP A 81 7.80 -28.63 -12.85
C ASP A 81 7.83 -30.18 -12.86
N ASP A 82 8.94 -30.77 -13.34
CA ASP A 82 9.14 -32.23 -13.34
C ASP A 82 9.24 -32.80 -11.92
N LEU A 83 9.94 -32.11 -11.01
CA LEU A 83 10.04 -32.49 -9.61
C LEU A 83 8.69 -32.36 -8.91
N ALA A 84 7.92 -31.31 -9.20
CA ALA A 84 6.58 -31.15 -8.65
C ALA A 84 5.68 -32.33 -9.04
N MET A 85 5.67 -32.68 -10.33
CA MET A 85 4.94 -33.84 -10.84
C MET A 85 5.43 -35.15 -10.20
N ALA A 86 6.75 -35.34 -10.11
CA ALA A 86 7.34 -36.58 -9.61
C ALA A 86 7.12 -36.80 -8.11
N LEU A 87 6.98 -35.73 -7.33
CA LEU A 87 6.73 -35.75 -5.89
C LEU A 87 5.25 -35.56 -5.54
N SER A 88 4.37 -35.54 -6.55
CA SER A 88 2.92 -35.33 -6.38
C SER A 88 2.59 -34.04 -5.62
N ALA A 89 3.40 -33.00 -5.78
CA ALA A 89 3.21 -31.68 -5.17
C ALA A 89 2.48 -30.75 -6.14
N GLU A 90 1.64 -29.84 -5.62
CA GLU A 90 0.96 -28.82 -6.45
C GLU A 90 1.98 -27.93 -7.16
N THR A 91 2.96 -27.43 -6.42
CA THR A 91 4.11 -26.68 -6.92
C THR A 91 5.33 -26.98 -6.06
N ILE A 92 6.52 -26.78 -6.63
CA ILE A 92 7.78 -26.76 -5.88
C ILE A 92 8.47 -25.45 -6.20
N ARG A 93 9.16 -24.88 -5.21
CA ARG A 93 10.03 -23.71 -5.43
C ARG A 93 11.47 -24.10 -5.21
N ILE A 94 12.32 -23.75 -6.17
CA ILE A 94 13.76 -23.98 -6.09
C ILE A 94 14.48 -22.64 -5.94
N GLN A 95 15.17 -22.45 -4.82
CA GLN A 95 16.03 -21.30 -4.56
C GLN A 95 17.49 -21.69 -4.72
N ALA A 96 18.15 -21.15 -5.74
CA ALA A 96 19.53 -21.51 -6.06
C ALA A 96 20.38 -20.29 -6.44
N PRO A 97 21.53 -20.06 -5.77
CA PRO A 97 21.93 -20.64 -4.48
C PRO A 97 21.11 -20.05 -3.33
N ILE A 98 21.10 -20.72 -2.16
CA ILE A 98 20.69 -20.06 -0.92
C ILE A 98 21.75 -18.98 -0.59
N PRO A 99 21.36 -17.71 -0.35
CA PRO A 99 22.31 -16.63 -0.06
C PRO A 99 23.30 -17.00 1.06
N GLY A 100 24.60 -16.85 0.76
CA GLY A 100 25.68 -17.16 1.70
C GLY A 100 25.97 -18.65 1.89
N ARG A 101 25.39 -19.55 1.08
CA ARG A 101 25.57 -21.01 1.21
C ARG A 101 25.79 -21.70 -0.14
N ASP A 102 26.52 -22.81 -0.12
CA ASP A 102 26.86 -23.66 -1.27
C ASP A 102 25.79 -24.74 -1.53
N VAL A 103 24.52 -24.40 -1.36
CA VAL A 103 23.38 -25.34 -1.46
C VAL A 103 22.22 -24.75 -2.24
N VAL A 104 21.36 -25.63 -2.76
CA VAL A 104 20.08 -25.32 -3.39
C VAL A 104 18.96 -25.62 -2.38
N GLY A 105 18.08 -24.66 -2.14
CA GLY A 105 16.88 -24.87 -1.33
C GLY A 105 15.73 -25.37 -2.19
N ILE A 106 15.25 -26.58 -1.93
CA ILE A 106 14.06 -27.15 -2.59
C ILE A 106 12.93 -27.13 -1.58
N GLU A 107 11.94 -26.28 -1.82
CA GLU A 107 10.78 -26.07 -0.94
C GLU A 107 9.62 -26.92 -1.44
N ILE A 108 9.26 -27.94 -0.65
CA ILE A 108 8.17 -28.88 -0.96
C ILE A 108 6.98 -28.59 -0.01
N PRO A 109 5.75 -28.51 -0.50
CA PRO A 109 4.56 -28.36 0.33
C PRO A 109 4.42 -29.46 1.39
N ASN A 110 3.95 -29.07 2.57
CA ASN A 110 3.56 -30.02 3.61
C ASN A 110 2.22 -30.68 3.23
N GLU A 111 1.98 -31.91 3.69
CA GLU A 111 0.68 -32.58 3.50
C GLU A 111 -0.46 -31.85 4.24
N THR A 112 -0.13 -31.20 5.35
CA THR A 112 -1.06 -30.34 6.09
C THR A 112 -0.44 -28.97 6.36
N PHE A 113 -1.20 -27.91 6.10
CA PHE A 113 -0.77 -26.54 6.37
C PHE A 113 -1.14 -26.10 7.79
N ASP A 114 -0.32 -25.22 8.35
CA ASP A 114 -0.59 -24.55 9.62
C ASP A 114 -1.18 -23.16 9.38
N THR A 115 -2.32 -22.88 10.01
CA THR A 115 -2.90 -21.54 10.02
C THR A 115 -2.03 -20.62 10.87
N ILE A 116 -1.62 -19.49 10.30
CA ILE A 116 -0.81 -18.49 10.99
C ILE A 116 -1.75 -17.44 11.55
N TYR A 117 -2.11 -17.53 12.82
CA TYR A 117 -3.02 -16.57 13.44
C TYR A 117 -2.33 -15.22 13.66
N LEU A 118 -2.97 -14.12 13.28
CA LEU A 118 -2.46 -12.75 13.46
C LEU A 118 -2.02 -12.50 14.91
N ARG A 119 -2.84 -12.92 15.87
CA ARG A 119 -2.55 -12.82 17.31
C ARG A 119 -1.15 -13.32 17.67
N THR A 120 -0.71 -14.44 17.09
CA THR A 120 0.60 -15.02 17.42
C THR A 120 1.77 -14.12 17.05
N ILE A 121 1.61 -13.28 16.02
CA ILE A 121 2.62 -12.32 15.61
C ILE A 121 2.54 -11.07 16.48
N LEU A 122 1.33 -10.55 16.73
CA LEU A 122 1.14 -9.36 17.57
C LEU A 122 1.53 -9.60 19.04
N GLU A 123 1.41 -10.84 19.52
CA GLU A 123 1.87 -11.23 20.85
C GLU A 123 3.38 -11.45 20.95
N SER A 124 4.10 -11.54 19.83
CA SER A 124 5.55 -11.75 19.82
C SER A 124 6.30 -10.56 20.42
N ASN A 125 7.42 -10.84 21.09
CA ASN A 125 8.30 -9.78 21.62
C ASN A 125 8.80 -8.87 20.51
N LEU A 126 9.05 -9.43 19.31
CA LEU A 126 9.48 -8.67 18.13
C LEU A 126 8.50 -7.52 17.82
N PHE A 127 7.18 -7.80 17.85
CA PHE A 127 6.16 -6.79 17.59
C PHE A 127 5.96 -5.83 18.77
N LYS A 128 5.85 -6.37 19.99
CA LYS A 128 5.60 -5.59 21.22
C LYS A 128 6.72 -4.60 21.53
N GLU A 129 7.97 -4.98 21.32
CA GLU A 129 9.15 -4.15 21.61
C GLU A 129 9.49 -3.19 20.45
N SER A 130 8.82 -3.32 19.30
CA SER A 130 9.05 -2.43 18.17
C SER A 130 8.70 -0.99 18.52
N LYS A 131 9.62 -0.07 18.24
CA LYS A 131 9.48 1.36 18.58
C LYS A 131 8.71 2.17 17.53
N SER A 132 8.68 1.74 16.27
CA SER A 132 8.09 2.55 15.20
C SER A 132 6.56 2.47 15.23
N PRO A 133 5.79 3.57 15.25
CA PRO A 133 4.32 3.54 15.21
C PRO A 133 3.76 2.81 13.97
N LEU A 134 4.50 2.75 12.87
CA LEU A 134 4.05 2.11 11.63
C LEU A 134 4.60 0.69 11.44
N THR A 135 4.74 -0.04 12.55
CA THR A 135 5.13 -1.45 12.52
C THR A 135 3.95 -2.29 12.04
N ILE A 136 4.18 -3.12 11.03
CA ILE A 136 3.17 -4.03 10.45
C ILE A 136 3.66 -5.48 10.51
N ALA A 137 2.74 -6.40 10.81
CA ALA A 137 2.98 -7.83 10.68
C ALA A 137 2.83 -8.25 9.22
N LEU A 138 3.87 -8.87 8.64
CA LEU A 138 3.78 -9.46 7.31
C LEU A 138 3.48 -10.96 7.35
N GLY A 139 3.79 -11.64 8.45
CA GLY A 139 3.57 -13.08 8.55
C GLY A 139 4.61 -13.83 9.36
N LYS A 140 4.84 -15.08 8.98
CA LYS A 140 5.98 -15.87 9.43
C LYS A 140 6.87 -16.23 8.25
N ASP A 141 8.15 -16.42 8.50
CA ASP A 141 9.07 -16.95 7.50
C ASP A 141 8.85 -18.47 7.24
N ILE A 142 9.68 -19.03 6.37
CA ILE A 142 9.67 -20.46 6.02
C ILE A 142 9.98 -21.39 7.18
N VAL A 143 10.51 -20.90 8.32
CA VAL A 143 10.75 -21.71 9.52
C VAL A 143 9.79 -21.37 10.66
N GLY A 144 8.76 -20.56 10.38
CA GLY A 144 7.70 -20.24 11.34
C GLY A 144 8.04 -19.10 12.32
N LYS A 145 9.13 -18.36 12.11
CA LYS A 145 9.46 -17.20 12.95
C LYS A 145 8.61 -15.99 12.56
N PRO A 146 8.05 -15.24 13.52
CA PRO A 146 7.34 -14.00 13.23
C PRO A 146 8.18 -13.02 12.43
N PHE A 147 7.60 -12.45 11.38
CA PHE A 147 8.20 -11.46 10.50
C PHE A 147 7.36 -10.18 10.52
N ILE A 148 7.98 -9.11 11.02
CA ILE A 148 7.40 -7.77 11.04
C ILE A 148 8.30 -6.81 10.29
N THR A 149 7.74 -5.69 9.87
CA THR A 149 8.49 -4.61 9.24
C THR A 149 7.94 -3.25 9.68
N ASP A 150 8.58 -2.18 9.24
CA ASP A 150 8.24 -0.81 9.56
C ASP A 150 8.00 -0.03 8.27
N LEU A 151 6.78 0.47 8.06
CA LEU A 151 6.44 1.25 6.87
C LEU A 151 7.30 2.52 6.73
N LYS A 152 7.83 3.07 7.82
CA LYS A 152 8.78 4.20 7.75
C LYS A 152 10.11 3.83 7.08
N LYS A 153 10.49 2.55 7.15
CA LYS A 153 11.68 1.98 6.50
C LYS A 153 11.37 1.46 5.10
N LEU A 154 10.14 1.02 4.85
CA LEU A 154 9.68 0.54 3.53
C LEU A 154 9.35 1.65 2.52
N PRO A 155 9.54 2.94 2.87
CA PRO A 155 8.58 4.05 2.80
C PRO A 155 7.19 3.84 2.17
N HIS A 156 7.08 3.02 1.12
CA HIS A 156 5.87 2.68 0.42
C HIS A 156 5.93 1.20 -0.02
N LEU A 157 4.78 0.52 -0.05
CA LEU A 157 4.69 -0.91 -0.31
C LEU A 157 3.78 -1.17 -1.52
N LEU A 158 4.29 -1.91 -2.51
CA LEU A 158 3.48 -2.46 -3.60
C LEU A 158 3.11 -3.91 -3.28
N ILE A 159 1.82 -4.23 -3.34
CA ILE A 159 1.27 -5.56 -3.08
C ILE A 159 0.57 -6.07 -4.34
N ALA A 160 0.79 -7.34 -4.69
CA ALA A 160 0.05 -7.97 -5.77
C ALA A 160 -0.35 -9.40 -5.44
N GLY A 161 -1.39 -9.90 -6.10
CA GLY A 161 -1.84 -11.29 -6.00
C GLY A 161 -3.19 -11.50 -6.66
N THR A 162 -3.42 -12.69 -7.21
CA THR A 162 -4.72 -13.03 -7.81
C THR A 162 -5.79 -13.22 -6.74
N THR A 163 -7.06 -13.25 -7.14
CA THR A 163 -8.18 -13.58 -6.23
C THR A 163 -7.93 -14.91 -5.50
N GLY A 164 -8.18 -14.94 -4.19
CA GLY A 164 -7.95 -16.13 -3.35
C GLY A 164 -6.49 -16.42 -2.98
N SER A 165 -5.53 -15.61 -3.45
CA SER A 165 -4.11 -15.78 -3.12
C SER A 165 -3.75 -15.44 -1.66
N GLY A 166 -4.62 -14.68 -0.97
CA GLY A 166 -4.40 -14.19 0.41
C GLY A 166 -4.06 -12.70 0.51
N LYS A 167 -4.06 -11.96 -0.62
CA LYS A 167 -3.80 -10.51 -0.70
C LYS A 167 -4.59 -9.72 0.34
N SER A 168 -5.92 -9.82 0.32
CA SER A 168 -6.79 -9.00 1.16
C SER A 168 -6.66 -9.32 2.65
N VAL A 169 -6.54 -10.61 3.00
CA VAL A 169 -6.27 -11.05 4.38
C VAL A 169 -4.96 -10.44 4.89
N GLY A 170 -3.92 -10.45 4.07
CA GLY A 170 -2.65 -9.83 4.42
C GLY A 170 -2.72 -8.31 4.60
N ILE A 171 -3.49 -7.61 3.76
CA ILE A 171 -3.71 -6.16 3.90
C ILE A 171 -4.48 -5.87 5.20
N ASN A 172 -5.53 -6.63 5.50
CA ASN A 172 -6.28 -6.52 6.75
C ASN A 172 -5.37 -6.73 7.98
N ALA A 173 -4.47 -7.71 7.93
CA ALA A 173 -3.48 -7.89 8.98
C ALA A 173 -2.53 -6.70 9.16
N MET A 174 -2.15 -6.02 8.06
CA MET A 174 -1.36 -4.78 8.14
C MET A 174 -2.17 -3.65 8.78
N LEU A 175 -3.43 -3.47 8.39
CA LEU A 175 -4.32 -2.47 8.99
C LEU A 175 -4.52 -2.71 10.48
N LEU A 176 -4.85 -3.94 10.87
CA LEU A 176 -4.98 -4.33 12.28
C LEU A 176 -3.66 -4.10 13.03
N SER A 177 -2.51 -4.42 12.45
CA SER A 177 -1.21 -4.14 13.08
C SER A 177 -1.03 -2.66 13.44
N LEU A 178 -1.50 -1.76 12.57
CA LEU A 178 -1.48 -0.32 12.82
C LEU A 178 -2.48 0.09 13.90
N LEU A 179 -3.71 -0.42 13.86
CA LEU A 179 -4.78 -0.11 14.82
C LEU A 179 -4.48 -0.63 16.24
N TYR A 180 -3.77 -1.75 16.36
CA TYR A 180 -3.31 -2.30 17.65
C TYR A 180 -2.17 -1.50 18.29
N ARG A 181 -1.62 -0.49 17.59
CA ARG A 181 -0.46 0.27 18.06
C ARG A 181 -0.64 1.77 18.10
N ASN A 182 -1.66 2.31 17.43
CA ASN A 182 -1.83 3.75 17.29
C ASN A 182 -3.25 4.18 17.64
N ASP A 183 -3.34 5.31 18.33
CA ASP A 183 -4.58 6.06 18.48
C ASP A 183 -4.80 7.01 17.29
N PRO A 184 -6.03 7.54 17.11
CA PRO A 184 -6.37 8.41 15.99
C PRO A 184 -5.64 9.76 15.97
N ASP A 185 -5.02 10.20 17.06
CA ASP A 185 -4.27 11.47 17.12
C ASP A 185 -2.84 11.29 16.58
N HIS A 186 -2.32 10.05 16.56
CA HIS A 186 -1.00 9.72 16.04
C HIS A 186 -1.02 9.04 14.66
N LEU A 187 -2.13 8.38 14.31
CA LEU A 187 -2.30 7.71 13.02
C LEU A 187 -3.64 8.06 12.39
N LYS A 188 -3.57 8.45 11.12
CA LYS A 188 -4.69 8.65 10.24
C LYS A 188 -4.61 7.73 9.02
N LEU A 189 -5.77 7.27 8.55
CA LEU A 189 -5.93 6.32 7.47
C LEU A 189 -6.78 6.93 6.35
N MET A 190 -6.37 6.67 5.11
CA MET A 190 -7.18 6.92 3.92
C MET A 190 -7.30 5.62 3.15
N LEU A 191 -8.51 5.07 3.08
CA LEU A 191 -8.77 3.77 2.48
C LEU A 191 -9.51 3.95 1.15
N ILE A 192 -8.95 3.40 0.07
CA ILE A 192 -9.51 3.43 -1.27
C ILE A 192 -9.87 2.01 -1.68
N ASP A 193 -11.17 1.76 -1.85
CA ASP A 193 -11.76 0.46 -2.18
C ASP A 193 -12.82 0.63 -3.29
N PRO A 194 -12.40 0.66 -4.57
CA PRO A 194 -13.33 0.85 -5.68
C PRO A 194 -14.30 -0.31 -5.89
N LYS A 195 -14.06 -1.47 -5.25
CA LYS A 195 -14.91 -2.66 -5.36
C LYS A 195 -15.88 -2.82 -4.20
N MET A 196 -15.73 -2.03 -3.13
CA MET A 196 -16.54 -2.07 -1.89
C MET A 196 -16.45 -3.40 -1.12
N LEU A 197 -15.44 -4.23 -1.38
CA LEU A 197 -15.38 -5.59 -0.85
C LEU A 197 -14.56 -5.70 0.43
N GLU A 198 -13.52 -4.88 0.57
CA GLU A 198 -12.44 -5.17 1.52
C GLU A 198 -12.43 -4.18 2.68
N PHE A 199 -12.67 -2.90 2.43
CA PHE A 199 -12.49 -1.86 3.45
C PHE A 199 -13.77 -1.30 4.05
N SER A 200 -14.94 -1.65 3.50
CA SER A 200 -16.24 -1.17 3.98
C SER A 200 -16.46 -1.42 5.48
N ILE A 201 -15.91 -2.51 6.01
CA ILE A 201 -15.93 -2.87 7.43
C ILE A 201 -15.27 -1.82 8.33
N TYR A 202 -14.29 -1.07 7.83
CA TYR A 202 -13.57 -0.05 8.60
C TYR A 202 -14.23 1.32 8.61
N ASN A 203 -15.35 1.52 7.91
CA ASN A 203 -16.03 2.82 7.95
C ASN A 203 -16.28 3.26 9.40
N ASP A 204 -16.15 4.55 9.64
CA ASP A 204 -16.43 5.23 10.90
C ASP A 204 -15.50 4.94 12.07
N ILE A 205 -14.38 4.24 11.85
CA ILE A 205 -13.31 4.25 12.85
C ILE A 205 -12.70 5.66 12.97
N PRO A 206 -12.30 6.09 14.18
CA PRO A 206 -11.79 7.46 14.40
C PRO A 206 -10.46 7.77 13.70
N HIS A 207 -9.78 6.73 13.20
CA HIS A 207 -8.53 6.84 12.45
C HIS A 207 -8.75 7.31 11.02
N LEU A 208 -9.95 7.22 10.45
CA LEU A 208 -10.17 7.63 9.06
C LEU A 208 -10.13 9.15 8.87
N LEU A 209 -9.51 9.60 7.76
CA LEU A 209 -9.55 10.99 7.29
C LEU A 209 -10.82 11.30 6.50
N THR A 210 -11.33 10.30 5.80
CA THR A 210 -12.52 10.37 4.96
C THR A 210 -13.28 9.05 5.11
N PRO A 211 -14.56 8.98 4.74
CA PRO A 211 -15.20 7.70 4.49
C PRO A 211 -14.36 6.87 3.50
N VAL A 212 -14.53 5.54 3.53
CA VAL A 212 -13.88 4.65 2.56
C VAL A 212 -14.23 5.11 1.15
N ILE A 213 -13.19 5.38 0.34
CA ILE A 213 -13.36 6.00 -0.97
C ILE A 213 -13.64 4.91 -2.00
N ILE A 214 -14.86 4.94 -2.52
CA ILE A 214 -15.35 3.95 -3.51
C ILE A 214 -15.24 4.50 -4.93
N GLU A 215 -15.54 5.78 -5.12
CA GLU A 215 -15.60 6.37 -6.45
C GLU A 215 -14.18 6.67 -6.98
N PRO A 216 -13.77 6.15 -8.15
CA PRO A 216 -12.43 6.38 -8.69
C PRO A 216 -12.07 7.86 -8.83
N LYS A 217 -13.03 8.70 -9.22
CA LYS A 217 -12.83 10.16 -9.34
C LYS A 217 -12.49 10.82 -8.00
N LYS A 218 -13.17 10.44 -6.92
CA LYS A 218 -12.87 10.92 -5.56
C LYS A 218 -11.52 10.41 -5.08
N ALA A 219 -11.15 9.17 -5.42
CA ALA A 219 -9.84 8.63 -5.09
C ALA A 219 -8.71 9.37 -5.82
N ILE A 220 -8.89 9.72 -7.09
CA ILE A 220 -7.94 10.55 -7.86
C ILE A 220 -7.77 11.92 -7.19
N ALA A 221 -8.88 12.58 -6.83
CA ALA A 221 -8.85 13.85 -6.11
C ALA A 221 -8.14 13.73 -4.76
N ALA A 222 -8.42 12.68 -4.00
CA ALA A 222 -7.79 12.41 -2.70
C ALA A 222 -6.28 12.21 -2.81
N LEU A 223 -5.80 11.48 -3.81
CA LEU A 223 -4.36 11.34 -4.04
C LEU A 223 -3.69 12.68 -4.39
N ALA A 224 -4.35 13.52 -5.20
CA ALA A 224 -3.85 14.86 -5.53
C ALA A 224 -3.84 15.78 -4.29
N ASN A 225 -4.90 15.76 -3.48
CA ASN A 225 -4.97 16.52 -2.24
C ASN A 225 -3.97 16.02 -1.19
N MET A 226 -3.58 14.75 -1.25
CA MET A 226 -2.50 14.21 -0.41
C MET A 226 -1.12 14.69 -0.82
N VAL A 227 -0.90 14.98 -2.11
CA VAL A 227 0.30 15.69 -2.56
C VAL A 227 0.32 17.11 -1.98
N TYR A 228 -0.81 17.81 -1.94
CA TYR A 228 -0.90 19.14 -1.34
C TYR A 228 -0.62 19.11 0.17
N GLU A 229 -1.23 18.18 0.92
CA GLU A 229 -0.97 18.02 2.35
C GLU A 229 0.50 17.68 2.61
N MET A 230 1.13 16.84 1.78
CA MET A 230 2.57 16.60 1.84
C MET A 230 3.37 17.91 1.74
N GLU A 231 3.05 18.77 0.77
CA GLU A 231 3.72 20.06 0.56
C GLU A 231 3.47 21.04 1.72
N ARG A 232 2.23 21.09 2.25
CA ARG A 232 1.87 21.85 3.45
C ARG A 232 2.72 21.41 4.65
N ARG A 233 2.84 20.11 4.90
CA ARG A 233 3.69 19.58 5.98
C ARG A 233 5.16 19.95 5.82
N TYR A 234 5.67 19.94 4.58
CA TYR A 234 7.04 20.40 4.31
C TYR A 234 7.24 21.87 4.66
N LYS A 235 6.28 22.74 4.32
CA LYS A 235 6.31 24.15 4.71
C LYS A 235 6.32 24.31 6.23
N MET A 236 5.42 23.62 6.93
CA MET A 236 5.37 23.64 8.40
C MET A 236 6.68 23.16 9.05
N MET A 237 7.30 22.12 8.48
CA MET A 237 8.61 21.62 8.94
C MET A 237 9.73 22.62 8.67
N ALA A 238 9.74 23.27 7.51
CA ALA A 238 10.73 24.28 7.16
C ALA A 238 10.63 25.52 8.06
N ASP A 239 9.42 26.03 8.29
CA ASP A 239 9.15 27.16 9.20
C ASP A 239 9.61 26.84 10.64
N ASN A 240 9.50 25.56 11.03
CA ASN A 240 9.96 25.07 12.31
C ASN A 240 11.42 24.60 12.35
N LYS A 241 12.15 24.69 11.24
CA LYS A 241 13.56 24.27 11.11
C LYS A 241 13.81 22.81 11.47
N VAL A 242 12.89 21.93 11.10
CA VAL A 242 12.98 20.47 11.32
C VAL A 242 12.98 19.74 9.98
N LYS A 243 13.55 18.52 9.96
CA LYS A 243 13.76 17.76 8.71
C LYS A 243 12.71 16.69 8.43
N ASN A 244 11.95 16.28 9.44
CA ASN A 244 10.98 15.20 9.34
C ASN A 244 9.88 15.37 10.40
N ILE A 245 8.80 14.60 10.24
CA ILE A 245 7.63 14.60 11.11
C ILE A 245 7.97 14.22 12.56
N ASP A 246 8.93 13.31 12.79
CA ASP A 246 9.32 12.92 14.15
C ASP A 246 9.89 14.13 14.91
N ASN A 247 10.88 14.81 14.32
CA ASN A 247 11.49 16.01 14.88
C ASN A 247 10.48 17.14 15.03
N TYR A 248 9.53 17.27 14.10
CA TYR A 248 8.43 18.22 14.20
C TYR A 248 7.58 17.92 15.44
N ASN A 249 7.10 16.69 15.58
CA ASN A 249 6.23 16.28 16.69
C ASN A 249 6.95 16.38 18.04
N GLU A 250 8.23 15.99 18.11
CA GLU A 250 9.05 16.19 19.31
C GLU A 250 9.17 17.67 19.71
N LYS A 251 9.32 18.56 18.73
CA LYS A 251 9.38 20.01 18.98
C LYS A 251 8.02 20.53 19.45
N MET A 252 6.93 20.16 18.78
CA MET A 252 5.58 20.59 19.15
C MET A 252 5.20 20.10 20.55
N LYS A 253 5.58 18.88 20.94
CA LYS A 253 5.40 18.38 22.32
C LYS A 253 6.11 19.25 23.36
N LYS A 254 7.31 19.76 23.06
CA LYS A 254 8.06 20.65 23.96
C LYS A 254 7.47 22.05 24.05
N THR A 255 6.87 22.54 22.98
CA THR A 255 6.28 23.89 22.91
C THR A 255 4.76 23.89 23.12
N ALA A 256 4.17 22.77 23.54
CA ALA A 256 2.72 22.57 23.68
C ALA A 256 1.92 22.92 22.40
N GLY A 257 2.51 22.69 21.22
CA GLY A 257 1.85 22.82 19.93
C GLY A 257 1.19 21.52 19.46
N GLU A 258 0.40 21.62 18.39
CA GLU A 258 -0.26 20.48 17.75
C GLU A 258 0.73 19.63 16.93
N SER A 259 0.72 18.32 17.18
CA SER A 259 1.52 17.34 16.45
C SER A 259 0.79 16.89 15.18
N MET A 260 1.54 16.50 14.15
CA MET A 260 0.98 15.93 12.93
C MET A 260 0.88 14.41 13.06
N PRO A 261 -0.28 13.79 12.75
CA PRO A 261 -0.39 12.33 12.71
C PRO A 261 0.36 11.77 11.49
N PHE A 262 0.84 10.54 11.59
CA PHE A 262 1.22 9.79 10.39
C PHE A 262 -0.04 9.51 9.56
N ILE A 263 0.10 9.54 8.23
CA ILE A 263 -0.98 9.18 7.32
C ILE A 263 -0.57 7.92 6.56
N VAL A 264 -1.40 6.89 6.57
CA VAL A 264 -1.24 5.71 5.72
C VAL A 264 -2.39 5.66 4.73
N ILE A 265 -2.05 5.76 3.44
CA ILE A 265 -2.99 5.64 2.33
C ILE A 265 -2.93 4.19 1.85
N VAL A 266 -4.08 3.51 1.84
CA VAL A 266 -4.19 2.12 1.39
C VAL A 266 -5.13 2.05 0.19
N ILE A 267 -4.62 1.51 -0.92
CA ILE A 267 -5.37 1.32 -2.17
C ILE A 267 -5.52 -0.18 -2.38
N ASP A 268 -6.74 -0.73 -2.36
CA ASP A 268 -6.93 -2.17 -2.58
C ASP A 268 -6.66 -2.59 -4.04
N GLU A 269 -7.13 -1.79 -5.00
CA GLU A 269 -7.00 -2.08 -6.42
C GLU A 269 -6.53 -0.86 -7.22
N LEU A 270 -5.22 -0.80 -7.46
CA LEU A 270 -4.61 0.23 -8.29
C LEU A 270 -5.14 0.21 -9.73
N ALA A 271 -5.45 -0.97 -10.27
CA ALA A 271 -5.87 -1.10 -11.67
C ALA A 271 -7.11 -0.27 -11.99
N ASP A 272 -8.09 -0.26 -11.08
CA ASP A 272 -9.33 0.50 -11.27
C ASP A 272 -9.07 2.01 -11.28
N LEU A 273 -8.11 2.49 -10.48
CA LEU A 273 -7.69 3.89 -10.52
C LEU A 273 -6.93 4.22 -11.81
N MET A 274 -6.00 3.37 -12.24
CA MET A 274 -5.22 3.58 -13.46
C MET A 274 -6.11 3.61 -14.71
N MET A 275 -7.16 2.79 -14.76
CA MET A 275 -8.12 2.79 -15.87
C MET A 275 -8.95 4.08 -15.95
N ASN A 276 -9.18 4.77 -14.84
CA ASN A 276 -10.00 5.97 -14.78
C ASN A 276 -9.21 7.27 -14.82
N GLY A 277 -8.03 7.32 -14.18
CA GLY A 277 -7.20 8.53 -14.04
C GLY A 277 -5.84 8.45 -14.75
N GLY A 278 -5.42 7.26 -15.19
CA GLY A 278 -4.19 7.05 -15.95
C GLY A 278 -2.98 7.79 -15.38
N LYS A 279 -2.49 8.78 -16.13
CA LYS A 279 -1.30 9.57 -15.79
C LYS A 279 -1.46 10.41 -14.52
N GLU A 280 -2.67 10.86 -14.18
CA GLU A 280 -2.89 11.68 -12.98
C GLU A 280 -2.68 10.88 -11.70
N VAL A 281 -3.14 9.63 -11.69
CA VAL A 281 -2.91 8.66 -10.61
C VAL A 281 -1.44 8.31 -10.51
N GLU A 282 -0.82 7.97 -11.65
CA GLU A 282 0.60 7.64 -11.72
C GLU A 282 1.48 8.78 -11.21
N TYR A 283 1.18 10.02 -11.61
CA TYR A 283 1.88 11.22 -11.14
C TYR A 283 1.74 11.40 -9.62
N SER A 284 0.52 11.30 -9.09
CA SER A 284 0.27 11.49 -7.66
C SER A 284 0.97 10.43 -6.81
N ILE A 285 0.89 9.16 -7.22
CA ILE A 285 1.59 8.06 -6.56
C ILE A 285 3.10 8.26 -6.63
N ALA A 286 3.66 8.58 -7.80
CA ALA A 286 5.09 8.81 -7.97
C ALA A 286 5.57 9.98 -7.10
N ARG A 287 4.85 11.11 -7.10
CA ARG A 287 5.19 12.31 -6.33
C ARG A 287 5.16 12.04 -4.82
N LEU A 288 4.10 11.38 -4.34
CA LEU A 288 4.02 10.94 -2.95
C LEU A 288 5.17 9.97 -2.64
N ALA A 289 5.36 8.93 -3.45
CA ALA A 289 6.37 7.92 -3.17
C ALA A 289 7.81 8.47 -3.12
N GLN A 290 8.10 9.54 -3.86
CA GLN A 290 9.39 10.23 -3.86
C GLN A 290 9.63 11.09 -2.62
N MET A 291 8.60 11.78 -2.12
CA MET A 291 8.78 12.89 -1.18
C MET A 291 8.03 12.71 0.15
N ALA A 292 7.04 11.83 0.25
CA ALA A 292 6.12 11.74 1.39
C ALA A 292 6.76 11.17 2.68
N ARG A 293 7.87 10.45 2.56
CA ARG A 293 8.51 9.76 3.70
C ARG A 293 8.81 10.69 4.87
N ALA A 294 9.39 11.87 4.61
CA ALA A 294 9.77 12.80 5.69
C ALA A 294 8.56 13.54 6.27
N SER A 295 7.49 13.74 5.49
CA SER A 295 6.23 14.33 5.94
C SER A 295 5.30 13.35 6.67
N GLY A 296 5.72 12.07 6.81
CA GLY A 296 4.97 11.04 7.52
C GLY A 296 3.75 10.53 6.76
N ILE A 297 3.74 10.63 5.43
CA ILE A 297 2.69 10.06 4.58
C ILE A 297 3.26 8.81 3.90
N HIS A 298 2.53 7.70 3.98
CA HIS A 298 2.96 6.38 3.52
C HIS A 298 1.90 5.76 2.61
N LEU A 299 2.34 4.96 1.64
CA LEU A 299 1.46 4.31 0.66
C LEU A 299 1.56 2.79 0.80
N VAL A 300 0.41 2.14 0.80
CA VAL A 300 0.26 0.70 0.58
C VAL A 300 -0.64 0.54 -0.63
N VAL A 301 -0.04 0.19 -1.76
CA VAL A 301 -0.74 0.10 -3.04
C VAL A 301 -0.87 -1.36 -3.41
N ALA A 302 -2.08 -1.85 -3.56
CA ALA A 302 -2.37 -3.23 -3.92
C ALA A 302 -3.00 -3.34 -5.30
N THR A 303 -2.83 -4.49 -5.95
CA THR A 303 -3.53 -4.81 -7.20
C THR A 303 -3.72 -6.31 -7.39
N GLN A 304 -4.82 -6.70 -8.03
CA GLN A 304 -5.02 -8.08 -8.51
C GLN A 304 -4.62 -8.25 -9.99
N ARG A 305 -4.24 -7.17 -10.68
CA ARG A 305 -3.82 -7.16 -12.08
C ARG A 305 -2.34 -6.78 -12.19
N PRO A 306 -1.43 -7.76 -12.03
CA PRO A 306 0.03 -7.54 -12.08
C PRO A 306 0.55 -7.35 -13.51
N SER A 307 -0.04 -6.43 -14.28
CA SER A 307 0.30 -6.16 -15.67
C SER A 307 1.11 -4.87 -15.82
N VAL A 308 1.86 -4.72 -16.93
CA VAL A 308 2.79 -3.60 -17.14
C VAL A 308 2.08 -2.25 -17.29
N ASP A 309 0.84 -2.26 -17.75
CA ASP A 309 -0.04 -1.09 -17.88
C ASP A 309 -0.57 -0.59 -16.53
N VAL A 310 -0.72 -1.48 -15.54
CA VAL A 310 -1.11 -1.12 -14.17
C VAL A 310 0.12 -0.80 -13.32
N VAL A 311 1.13 -1.67 -13.36
CA VAL A 311 2.37 -1.56 -12.61
C VAL A 311 3.48 -1.10 -13.56
N THR A 312 3.39 0.18 -13.92
CA THR A 312 4.31 0.82 -14.87
C THR A 312 5.72 0.94 -14.31
N GLY A 313 6.69 1.25 -15.18
CA GLY A 313 8.07 1.52 -14.77
C GLY A 313 8.20 2.63 -13.74
N LEU A 314 7.37 3.69 -13.82
CA LEU A 314 7.38 4.80 -12.85
C LEU A 314 6.87 4.35 -11.48
N ILE A 315 5.79 3.56 -11.45
CA ILE A 315 5.28 3.00 -10.19
C ILE A 315 6.36 2.12 -9.54
N LYS A 316 6.98 1.21 -10.31
CA LYS A 316 8.04 0.32 -9.79
C LYS A 316 9.27 1.06 -9.29
N ALA A 317 9.67 2.13 -9.98
CA ALA A 317 10.84 2.92 -9.60
C ALA A 317 10.66 3.61 -8.25
N ASN A 318 9.43 3.98 -7.89
CA ASN A 318 9.15 4.70 -6.65
C ASN A 318 8.60 3.81 -5.52
N LEU A 319 8.17 2.57 -5.82
CA LEU A 319 7.74 1.56 -4.86
C LEU A 319 8.73 0.37 -4.82
N PRO A 320 9.90 0.51 -4.15
CA PRO A 320 10.95 -0.51 -4.16
C PRO A 320 10.65 -1.70 -3.24
N SER A 321 9.85 -1.51 -2.19
CA SER A 321 9.43 -2.59 -1.30
C SER A 321 8.21 -3.29 -1.90
N ARG A 322 8.30 -4.61 -2.11
CA ARG A 322 7.29 -5.34 -2.88
C ARG A 322 6.90 -6.64 -2.21
N LEU A 323 5.62 -6.94 -2.21
CA LEU A 323 5.04 -8.16 -1.68
C LEU A 323 4.14 -8.78 -2.75
N SER A 324 4.50 -9.95 -3.26
CA SER A 324 3.65 -10.69 -4.18
C SER A 324 3.12 -11.94 -3.50
N TYR A 325 1.81 -12.05 -3.40
CA TYR A 325 1.13 -13.32 -3.21
C TYR A 325 1.15 -14.11 -4.53
N ARG A 326 0.54 -15.31 -4.53
CA ARG A 326 0.41 -16.14 -5.74
C ARG A 326 -0.15 -15.32 -6.91
N VAL A 327 0.52 -15.44 -8.06
CA VAL A 327 0.11 -14.89 -9.35
C VAL A 327 -0.11 -15.99 -10.37
N GLY A 328 -0.77 -15.68 -11.49
CA GLY A 328 -1.13 -16.67 -12.49
C GLY A 328 0.04 -17.14 -13.33
N GLN A 329 0.99 -16.25 -13.66
CA GLN A 329 2.05 -16.53 -14.62
C GLN A 329 3.43 -16.02 -14.17
N ARG A 330 4.49 -16.61 -14.75
CA ARG A 330 5.88 -16.15 -14.57
C ARG A 330 6.06 -14.67 -14.92
N ILE A 331 5.41 -14.20 -15.99
CA ILE A 331 5.50 -12.81 -16.42
C ILE A 331 4.95 -11.86 -15.35
N ASP A 332 3.85 -12.21 -14.70
CA ASP A 332 3.22 -11.44 -13.62
C ASP A 332 4.16 -11.33 -12.41
N SER A 333 4.83 -12.43 -12.05
CA SER A 333 5.84 -12.41 -10.98
C SER A 333 6.96 -11.43 -11.30
N LYS A 334 7.43 -11.43 -12.57
CA LYS A 334 8.48 -10.50 -13.02
C LYS A 334 8.00 -9.05 -13.05
N VAL A 335 6.74 -8.79 -13.39
CA VAL A 335 6.19 -7.43 -13.36
C VAL A 335 6.28 -6.87 -11.94
N ILE A 336 5.91 -7.65 -10.93
CA ILE A 336 5.90 -7.18 -9.54
C ILE A 336 7.27 -7.24 -8.89
N LEU A 337 7.92 -8.40 -8.85
CA LEU A 337 9.12 -8.63 -8.05
C LEU A 337 10.43 -8.34 -8.80
N ASP A 338 10.37 -8.05 -10.10
CA ASP A 338 11.50 -8.10 -11.04
C ASP A 338 12.22 -9.47 -11.05
N ALA A 339 11.55 -10.51 -10.53
CA ALA A 339 12.05 -11.87 -10.38
C ALA A 339 10.91 -12.89 -10.53
N MET A 340 11.26 -14.11 -10.92
CA MET A 340 10.31 -15.23 -10.99
C MET A 340 10.11 -15.87 -9.61
N GLY A 341 9.01 -16.61 -9.44
CA GLY A 341 8.76 -17.47 -8.30
C GLY A 341 7.41 -17.26 -7.63
N ALA A 342 6.74 -16.12 -7.84
CA ALA A 342 5.42 -15.87 -7.23
C ALA A 342 4.33 -16.75 -7.86
N GLU A 343 4.52 -17.20 -9.09
CA GLU A 343 3.64 -18.17 -9.77
C GLU A 343 3.70 -19.57 -9.12
N SER A 344 4.79 -19.88 -8.41
CA SER A 344 4.99 -21.16 -7.73
C SER A 344 4.52 -21.15 -6.28
N LEU A 345 3.95 -20.04 -5.81
CA LEU A 345 3.38 -19.95 -4.46
C LEU A 345 2.09 -20.76 -4.36
N LEU A 346 1.77 -21.20 -3.14
CA LEU A 346 0.64 -22.08 -2.85
C LEU A 346 -0.69 -21.32 -2.78
N GLY A 347 -0.64 -19.99 -2.68
CA GLY A 347 -1.81 -19.16 -2.36
C GLY A 347 -2.10 -19.19 -0.86
N ARG A 348 -3.34 -18.85 -0.46
CA ARG A 348 -3.78 -18.85 0.95
C ARG A 348 -2.83 -18.11 1.91
N GLY A 349 -2.25 -16.99 1.46
CA GLY A 349 -1.34 -16.17 2.24
C GLY A 349 0.15 -16.43 2.00
N ASP A 350 0.51 -17.42 1.20
CA ASP A 350 1.90 -17.64 0.78
C ASP A 350 2.36 -16.51 -0.16
N ALA A 351 3.50 -15.89 0.17
CA ALA A 351 3.97 -14.66 -0.44
C ALA A 351 5.51 -14.60 -0.57
N LEU A 352 5.98 -13.81 -1.52
CA LEU A 352 7.37 -13.39 -1.66
C LEU A 352 7.49 -11.90 -1.39
N PHE A 353 8.43 -11.54 -0.53
CA PHE A 353 8.71 -10.18 -0.14
C PHE A 353 10.12 -9.78 -0.59
N THR A 354 10.24 -8.59 -1.18
CA THR A 354 11.51 -7.94 -1.49
C THR A 354 11.77 -6.86 -0.44
N PRO A 355 12.69 -7.09 0.51
CA PRO A 355 13.07 -6.08 1.50
C PRO A 355 13.72 -4.86 0.85
N PRO A 356 13.62 -3.67 1.46
CA PRO A 356 14.19 -2.45 0.90
C PRO A 356 15.72 -2.57 0.84
N GLY A 357 16.31 -2.17 -0.29
CA GLY A 357 17.76 -2.20 -0.49
C GLY A 357 18.34 -3.60 -0.72
N SER A 358 17.51 -4.64 -0.79
CA SER A 358 17.92 -6.01 -1.12
C SER A 358 17.24 -6.48 -2.41
N THR A 359 17.94 -7.25 -3.22
CA THR A 359 17.35 -7.98 -4.36
C THR A 359 16.91 -9.39 -3.97
N GLY A 360 17.25 -9.85 -2.76
CA GLY A 360 16.91 -11.18 -2.26
C GLY A 360 15.44 -11.28 -1.88
N LEU A 361 14.76 -12.27 -2.46
CA LEU A 361 13.39 -12.61 -2.12
C LEU A 361 13.34 -13.40 -0.80
N VAL A 362 12.43 -12.98 0.09
CA VAL A 362 12.12 -13.67 1.33
C VAL A 362 10.73 -14.26 1.20
N ARG A 363 10.58 -15.58 1.37
CA ARG A 363 9.26 -16.22 1.39
C ARG A 363 8.63 -16.06 2.77
N LEU A 364 7.41 -15.57 2.77
CA LEU A 364 6.60 -15.27 3.95
C LEU A 364 5.24 -15.92 3.81
N HIS A 365 4.63 -16.19 4.94
CA HIS A 365 3.29 -16.73 5.02
C HIS A 365 2.44 -15.76 5.85
N ALA A 366 1.52 -15.08 5.18
CA ALA A 366 0.69 -14.03 5.76
C ALA A 366 -0.15 -14.56 6.93
N PRO A 367 -0.37 -13.72 7.95
CA PRO A 367 -1.26 -14.09 9.02
C PRO A 367 -2.71 -14.08 8.54
N TRP A 368 -3.53 -14.80 9.29
CA TRP A 368 -4.95 -14.96 9.09
C TRP A 368 -5.70 -14.48 10.32
N ASN A 369 -6.85 -13.86 10.05
CA ASN A 369 -7.87 -13.47 11.00
C ASN A 369 -9.23 -13.59 10.27
N THR A 370 -10.31 -13.73 11.02
CA THR A 370 -11.67 -13.72 10.46
C THR A 370 -12.24 -12.32 10.37
N GLU A 371 -13.34 -12.19 9.64
CA GLU A 371 -14.11 -10.94 9.57
C GLU A 371 -14.68 -10.57 10.95
N GLU A 372 -15.16 -11.54 11.74
CA GLU A 372 -15.68 -11.25 13.08
C GLU A 372 -14.61 -10.67 14.01
N GLU A 373 -13.34 -11.10 13.86
CA GLU A 373 -12.21 -10.51 14.61
C GLU A 373 -11.96 -9.05 14.19
N ILE A 374 -12.19 -8.70 12.91
CA ILE A 374 -12.09 -7.31 12.43
C ILE A 374 -13.25 -6.50 12.97
N GLU A 375 -14.48 -7.01 12.87
CA GLU A 375 -15.69 -6.33 13.36
C GLU A 375 -15.59 -6.02 14.86
N GLU A 376 -15.16 -6.98 15.68
CA GLU A 376 -15.00 -6.78 17.12
C GLU A 376 -13.98 -5.66 17.42
N VAL A 377 -12.88 -5.59 16.66
CA VAL A 377 -11.89 -4.52 16.77
C VAL A 377 -12.48 -3.18 16.33
N VAL A 378 -13.14 -3.13 15.17
CA VAL A 378 -13.73 -1.92 14.60
C VAL A 378 -14.78 -1.33 15.54
N GLU A 379 -15.73 -2.14 16.03
CA GLU A 379 -16.79 -1.69 16.92
C GLU A 379 -16.23 -1.18 18.24
N PHE A 380 -15.18 -1.81 18.77
CA PHE A 380 -14.47 -1.31 19.93
C PHE A 380 -13.81 0.07 19.70
N LEU A 381 -13.32 0.35 18.49
CA LEU A 381 -12.72 1.64 18.15
C LEU A 381 -13.81 2.73 17.97
N LYS A 382 -14.89 2.41 17.25
CA LYS A 382 -16.04 3.31 17.04
C LYS A 382 -16.69 3.75 18.35
N ALA A 383 -16.85 2.82 19.30
CA ALA A 383 -17.45 3.10 20.60
C ALA A 383 -16.67 4.10 21.46
N GLN A 384 -15.40 4.39 21.12
CA GLN A 384 -14.55 5.31 21.89
C GLN A 384 -14.56 6.74 21.37
N ARG A 385 -14.65 6.93 20.04
CA ARG A 385 -14.60 8.26 19.41
C ARG A 385 -15.22 8.19 18.02
N GLU A 386 -16.02 9.19 17.68
CA GLU A 386 -16.54 9.39 16.33
C GLU A 386 -15.43 9.79 15.34
N PRO A 387 -15.60 9.47 14.04
CA PRO A 387 -14.68 9.91 13.01
C PRO A 387 -14.76 11.43 12.80
N SER A 388 -13.62 12.06 12.57
CA SER A 388 -13.53 13.45 12.15
C SER A 388 -13.15 13.48 10.67
N TYR A 389 -14.15 13.32 9.80
CA TYR A 389 -13.94 13.33 8.36
C TYR A 389 -13.65 14.75 7.85
N ASP A 390 -12.74 14.85 6.90
CA ASP A 390 -12.40 16.06 6.18
C ASP A 390 -12.71 15.85 4.70
N GLU A 391 -13.89 16.33 4.29
CA GLU A 391 -14.38 16.17 2.91
C GLU A 391 -13.55 16.94 1.88
N SER A 392 -12.72 17.91 2.30
CA SER A 392 -11.87 18.68 1.39
C SER A 392 -10.85 17.79 0.66
N TYR A 393 -10.48 16.64 1.25
CA TYR A 393 -9.65 15.66 0.56
C TYR A 393 -10.36 15.02 -0.64
N LEU A 394 -11.70 14.98 -0.68
CA LEU A 394 -12.47 14.35 -1.75
C LEU A 394 -12.88 15.30 -2.89
N GLU A 395 -12.74 16.62 -2.68
CA GLU A 395 -13.10 17.64 -3.64
C GLU A 395 -12.06 17.76 -4.77
N ALA A 396 -12.53 17.80 -6.01
CA ALA A 396 -11.69 18.03 -7.17
C ALA A 396 -11.38 19.54 -7.30
N GLY A 397 -10.15 19.91 -6.97
CA GLY A 397 -9.68 21.29 -6.99
C GLY A 397 -9.05 21.63 -5.65
N GLY A 398 -7.71 21.70 -5.64
CA GLY A 398 -6.92 21.92 -4.43
C GLY A 398 -7.49 23.07 -3.60
N SER A 399 -7.59 22.82 -2.29
CA SER A 399 -8.05 23.72 -1.23
C SER A 399 -7.83 25.21 -1.53
N ASN A 400 -8.77 25.81 -2.23
CA ASN A 400 -9.16 27.20 -2.11
C ASN A 400 -10.59 27.32 -1.53
N SER A 401 -11.20 26.19 -1.12
CA SER A 401 -12.44 26.14 -0.36
C SER A 401 -12.15 26.27 1.15
N SER A 402 -11.64 27.44 1.56
CA SER A 402 -11.77 27.88 2.95
C SER A 402 -12.64 29.13 3.00
N GLY A 403 -13.84 28.98 3.54
CA GLY A 403 -14.65 30.09 4.05
C GLY A 403 -15.86 30.48 3.23
N THR A 404 -16.96 29.73 3.36
CA THR A 404 -18.30 30.29 3.25
C THR A 404 -18.54 31.22 4.45
N LYS A 405 -18.03 32.45 4.39
CA LYS A 405 -18.50 33.63 5.14
C LYS A 405 -17.74 34.89 4.71
N GLY A 406 -18.40 35.72 3.91
CA GLY A 406 -18.10 37.16 3.79
C GLY A 406 -16.99 37.54 2.82
N GLN A 407 -17.38 38.15 1.70
CA GLN A 407 -16.63 39.06 0.84
C GLN A 407 -15.28 39.57 1.39
N LYS A 408 -14.21 39.41 0.59
CA LYS A 408 -13.34 40.52 0.19
C LYS A 408 -12.55 40.20 -1.08
N THR A 409 -12.63 41.18 -1.98
CA THR A 409 -11.95 41.40 -3.25
C THR A 409 -10.43 41.48 -3.09
N ASP A 410 -9.65 40.45 -3.43
CA ASP A 410 -8.20 40.66 -3.58
C ASP A 410 -7.43 39.77 -4.58
N ASP A 411 -8.08 38.83 -5.28
CA ASP A 411 -7.42 38.06 -6.37
C ASP A 411 -8.06 38.34 -7.74
N LEU A 412 -8.16 39.63 -8.12
CA LEU A 412 -8.52 40.00 -9.49
C LEU A 412 -7.28 39.87 -10.39
N ASP A 413 -7.46 39.34 -11.61
CA ASP A 413 -6.38 39.34 -12.60
C ASP A 413 -5.88 40.78 -12.81
N PRO A 414 -4.56 41.03 -12.96
CA PRO A 414 -4.02 42.36 -13.20
C PRO A 414 -4.70 43.14 -14.34
N LEU A 415 -5.29 42.44 -15.32
CA LEU A 415 -5.99 43.02 -16.46
C LEU A 415 -7.51 43.12 -16.27
N TYR A 416 -8.04 42.78 -15.09
CA TYR A 416 -9.48 42.74 -14.82
C TYR A 416 -10.16 44.10 -15.07
N SER A 417 -9.60 45.20 -14.57
CA SER A 417 -10.17 46.54 -14.76
C SER A 417 -10.21 46.93 -16.24
N GLN A 418 -9.13 46.63 -16.97
CA GLN A 418 -9.03 46.88 -18.41
C GLN A 418 -10.00 46.01 -19.21
N ALA A 419 -10.17 44.74 -18.82
CA ALA A 419 -11.13 43.83 -19.42
C ALA A 419 -12.57 44.27 -19.18
N LYS A 420 -12.88 44.77 -17.98
CA LYS A 420 -14.18 45.34 -17.63
C LYS A 420 -14.53 46.51 -18.55
N GLU A 421 -13.61 47.45 -18.74
CA GLU A 421 -13.80 48.59 -19.65
C GLU A 421 -14.02 48.15 -21.10
N VAL A 422 -13.24 47.19 -21.59
CA VAL A 422 -13.38 46.63 -22.94
C VAL A 422 -14.77 46.01 -23.13
N ILE A 423 -15.25 45.21 -22.17
CA ILE A 423 -16.54 44.54 -22.28
C ILE A 423 -17.70 45.53 -22.22
N LEU A 424 -17.64 46.51 -21.31
CA LEU A 424 -18.66 47.55 -21.19
C LEU A 424 -18.69 48.49 -22.40
N GLY A 425 -17.53 48.81 -22.97
CA GLY A 425 -17.40 49.67 -24.15
C GLY A 425 -17.79 48.97 -25.45
N ASP A 426 -17.23 47.80 -25.72
CA ASP A 426 -17.41 47.09 -26.99
C ASP A 426 -18.67 46.20 -27.03
N LYS A 427 -19.36 46.04 -25.88
CA LYS A 427 -20.57 45.20 -25.68
C LYS A 427 -20.43 43.77 -26.20
N LYS A 428 -19.22 43.21 -26.12
CA LYS A 428 -18.88 41.85 -26.56
C LYS A 428 -18.33 41.05 -25.39
N THR A 429 -19.01 39.96 -25.06
CA THR A 429 -18.77 39.17 -23.83
C THR A 429 -18.08 37.82 -24.08
N SER A 430 -17.63 37.56 -25.31
CA SER A 430 -17.00 36.27 -25.65
C SER A 430 -15.53 36.22 -25.26
N ILE A 431 -15.10 35.05 -24.76
CA ILE A 431 -13.73 34.78 -24.32
C ILE A 431 -12.73 35.06 -25.46
N SER A 432 -13.01 34.58 -26.67
CA SER A 432 -12.17 34.79 -27.85
C SER A 432 -12.10 36.24 -28.32
N TYR A 433 -13.07 37.09 -27.96
CA TYR A 433 -13.01 38.52 -28.25
C TYR A 433 -12.05 39.22 -27.30
N LEU A 434 -12.20 38.96 -25.99
CA LEU A 434 -11.33 39.51 -24.95
C LEU A 434 -9.87 39.07 -25.17
N GLN A 435 -9.67 37.80 -25.54
CA GLN A 435 -8.37 37.23 -25.89
C GLN A 435 -7.65 38.04 -26.98
N ARG A 436 -8.35 38.37 -28.06
CA ARG A 436 -7.78 39.14 -29.18
C ARG A 436 -7.57 40.61 -28.84
N LYS A 437 -8.47 41.20 -28.06
CA LYS A 437 -8.41 42.62 -27.69
C LYS A 437 -7.28 42.93 -26.71
N LEU A 438 -7.05 42.04 -25.74
CA LEU A 438 -6.01 42.20 -24.72
C LEU A 438 -4.72 41.43 -25.03
N GLN A 439 -4.66 40.71 -26.15
CA GLN A 439 -3.51 39.90 -26.58
C GLN A 439 -3.03 38.91 -25.50
N ILE A 440 -3.96 38.30 -24.79
CA ILE A 440 -3.69 37.32 -23.71
C ILE A 440 -4.07 35.90 -24.12
N GLY A 441 -3.61 34.89 -23.37
CA GLY A 441 -3.95 33.49 -23.61
C GLY A 441 -5.43 33.17 -23.33
N TYR A 442 -5.93 32.06 -23.90
CA TYR A 442 -7.32 31.62 -23.75
C TYR A 442 -7.71 31.39 -22.28
N ASN A 443 -6.90 30.64 -21.53
CA ASN A 443 -7.18 30.32 -20.11
C ASN A 443 -7.25 31.58 -19.24
N ARG A 444 -6.38 32.56 -19.51
CA ARG A 444 -6.39 33.84 -18.80
C ARG A 444 -7.63 34.67 -19.15
N SER A 445 -8.03 34.67 -20.42
CA SER A 445 -9.26 35.33 -20.88
C SER A 445 -10.51 34.69 -20.28
N ALA A 446 -10.54 33.36 -20.16
CA ALA A 446 -11.62 32.61 -19.55
C ALA A 446 -11.74 32.95 -18.05
N ASN A 447 -10.61 32.94 -17.32
CA ASN A 447 -10.55 33.33 -15.92
C ASN A 447 -11.07 34.76 -15.70
N ILE A 448 -10.66 35.73 -16.51
CA ILE A 448 -11.14 37.12 -16.40
C ILE A 448 -12.66 37.22 -16.66
N ILE A 449 -13.19 36.47 -17.63
CA ILE A 449 -14.63 36.42 -17.90
C ILE A 449 -15.41 35.81 -16.71
N GLU A 450 -14.87 34.78 -16.08
CA GLU A 450 -15.44 34.18 -14.87
C GLU A 450 -15.39 35.16 -13.70
N GLN A 451 -14.28 35.87 -13.51
CA GLN A 451 -14.17 36.94 -12.52
C GLN A 451 -15.20 38.04 -12.76
N LEU A 452 -15.46 38.44 -14.01
CA LEU A 452 -16.48 39.43 -14.33
C LEU A 452 -17.90 38.92 -14.05
N GLN A 453 -18.15 37.61 -14.20
CA GLN A 453 -19.42 36.99 -13.84
C GLN A 453 -19.60 36.95 -12.30
N VAL A 454 -18.58 36.52 -11.57
CA VAL A 454 -18.60 36.44 -10.09
C VAL A 454 -18.79 37.82 -9.45
N ASN A 455 -18.19 38.86 -10.04
CA ASN A 455 -18.34 40.25 -9.59
C ASN A 455 -19.60 40.94 -10.12
N GLY A 456 -20.53 40.21 -10.75
CA GLY A 456 -21.83 40.72 -11.18
C GLY A 456 -21.79 41.69 -12.37
N VAL A 457 -20.71 41.70 -13.17
CA VAL A 457 -20.62 42.47 -14.42
C VAL A 457 -21.23 41.70 -15.59
N LEU A 458 -21.16 40.36 -15.55
CA LEU A 458 -21.70 39.47 -16.57
C LEU A 458 -22.69 38.48 -15.96
N SER A 459 -23.71 38.10 -16.73
CA SER A 459 -24.61 37.00 -16.38
C SER A 459 -23.96 35.64 -16.66
N ALA A 460 -24.58 34.58 -16.11
CA ALA A 460 -24.25 33.21 -16.49
C ALA A 460 -24.52 32.99 -17.99
N PRO A 461 -23.73 32.12 -18.66
CA PRO A 461 -23.96 31.82 -20.08
C PRO A 461 -25.34 31.20 -20.29
N ASN A 462 -26.08 31.72 -21.26
CA ASN A 462 -27.36 31.13 -21.67
C ASN A 462 -27.15 29.81 -22.43
N ASN A 463 -28.24 29.15 -22.84
CA ASN A 463 -28.20 27.87 -23.58
C ASN A 463 -27.43 27.92 -24.93
N LYS A 464 -27.07 29.11 -25.42
CA LYS A 464 -26.25 29.33 -26.62
C LYS A 464 -24.81 29.74 -26.29
N GLY A 465 -24.42 29.72 -25.01
CA GLY A 465 -23.09 30.10 -24.52
C GLY A 465 -22.85 31.61 -24.42
N ASN A 466 -23.88 32.44 -24.65
CA ASN A 466 -23.75 33.90 -24.62
C ASN A 466 -23.99 34.44 -23.21
N ARG A 467 -23.19 35.43 -22.79
CA ARG A 467 -23.34 36.14 -21.51
C ARG A 467 -23.88 37.54 -21.76
N GLU A 468 -24.76 38.01 -20.89
CA GLU A 468 -25.31 39.37 -20.91
C GLU A 468 -24.50 40.25 -19.95
N ILE A 469 -24.45 41.56 -20.22
CA ILE A 469 -23.83 42.55 -19.33
C ILE A 469 -24.92 43.00 -18.35
N LEU A 470 -24.66 42.89 -17.05
CA LEU A 470 -25.60 43.19 -15.97
C LEU A 470 -25.55 44.66 -15.52
#